data_AF-A0AAI9K7C4-F1
#
_entry.id   AF-A0AAI9K7C4-F1
#
_cell.length_a   1.000
_cell.length_b   1.000
_cell.length_c   1.000
_cell.angle_alpha   90.00
_cell.angle_beta   90.00
_cell.angle_gamma   90.00
#
_symmetry.space_group_name_H-M   'P 1'
#
loop_
_entity.id
_entity.type
_entity.pdbx_description
1 polymer ?
#
loop_
_entity_poly.entity_id
_entity_poly.type
_entity_poly.pdbx_seq_one_letter_code
_entity_poly.pdbx_strand_id
1 'polypeptide(L)'
;MAKMVKIIKKKDEYSMEYEVGDVLKVDSTWYGGVTVLGKTGVPVSIDKDEYEEVQDISEPEKAEPTSIEEGLRPAGQGVSTEAFDHLKEIEDEVRGAVKDLLAVAGLEPGDALVVGCSSSEVANMRIGSFSSEEIGKCIAGAILDELKDTGVYMAAQCCEHLNRAIIVEKEYAKANRIPIVNVVPQLKAGGSFATAAYADMKEPVAIEAIQAQAGIDIGDTLIGMHLAPVAVPVRSEHSMVGSAHVVMARTRAKYIGGARACYR
;
A
#
# COMPACT_ATOMS: atom_id res chain seq x y z
N MET A 1 22.45 29.91 6.48
CA MET A 1 22.85 29.69 5.08
C MET A 1 22.79 28.20 4.81
N ALA A 2 22.08 27.76 3.78
CA ALA A 2 21.99 26.34 3.45
C ALA A 2 23.33 25.84 2.91
N LYS A 3 23.83 24.72 3.42
CA LYS A 3 25.08 24.12 2.96
C LYS A 3 24.79 23.36 1.66
N MET A 4 25.47 23.71 0.57
CA MET A 4 25.34 23.07 -0.73
C MET A 4 26.62 22.31 -1.06
N VAL A 5 26.47 21.19 -1.76
CA VAL A 5 27.58 20.39 -2.26
C VAL A 5 27.41 20.15 -3.75
N LYS A 6 28.49 20.25 -4.51
CA LYS A 6 28.54 19.89 -5.92
C LYS A 6 29.15 18.51 -6.06
N ILE A 7 28.44 17.59 -6.72
CA ILE A 7 28.96 16.25 -7.00
C ILE A 7 30.08 16.37 -8.04
N ILE A 8 31.28 15.90 -7.69
CA ILE A 8 32.46 15.91 -8.57
C ILE A 8 32.81 14.52 -9.08
N LYS A 9 32.31 13.47 -8.42
CA LYS A 9 32.54 12.07 -8.77
C LYS A 9 31.41 11.20 -8.23
N LYS A 10 31.10 10.11 -8.92
CA LYS A 10 30.09 9.13 -8.55
C LYS A 10 30.76 7.76 -8.39
N LYS A 11 30.70 7.16 -7.20
CA LYS A 11 31.10 5.76 -6.97
C LYS A 11 29.92 4.81 -7.07
N ASP A 12 28.72 5.28 -6.74
CA ASP A 12 27.49 4.53 -6.97
C ASP A 12 26.98 4.78 -8.39
N GLU A 13 27.49 3.99 -9.35
CA GLU A 13 27.11 4.08 -10.76
C GLU A 13 25.63 3.73 -11.02
N TYR A 14 24.92 3.13 -10.06
CA TYR A 14 23.53 2.69 -10.23
C TYR A 14 22.50 3.70 -9.72
N SER A 15 22.90 4.61 -8.83
CA SER A 15 21.99 5.62 -8.30
C SER A 15 21.56 6.61 -9.39
N MET A 16 20.26 6.73 -9.64
CA MET A 16 19.70 7.74 -10.55
C MET A 16 19.39 9.06 -9.84
N GLU A 17 19.59 9.12 -8.53
CA GLU A 17 19.18 10.24 -7.68
C GLU A 17 20.08 11.47 -7.81
N TYR A 18 21.31 11.30 -8.30
CA TYR A 18 22.27 12.37 -8.50
C TYR A 18 23.23 12.05 -9.65
N GLU A 19 23.73 13.09 -10.30
CA GLU A 19 24.73 13.00 -11.36
C GLU A 19 25.95 13.87 -11.05
N VAL A 20 27.09 13.54 -11.67
CA VAL A 20 28.28 14.38 -11.58
C VAL A 20 27.98 15.75 -12.17
N GLY A 21 28.24 16.79 -11.39
CA GLY A 21 27.94 18.18 -11.71
C GLY A 21 26.72 18.75 -10.98
N ASP A 22 25.85 17.90 -10.42
CA ASP A 22 24.67 18.34 -9.68
C ASP A 22 25.08 19.12 -8.42
N VAL A 23 24.36 20.21 -8.13
CA VAL A 23 24.51 20.98 -6.89
C VAL A 23 23.31 20.69 -6.00
N LEU A 24 23.56 19.99 -4.90
CA LEU A 24 22.54 19.45 -4.03
C LEU A 24 22.62 20.07 -2.63
N LYS A 25 21.45 20.25 -2.02
CA LYS A 25 21.34 20.74 -0.65
C LYS A 25 21.70 19.63 0.31
N VAL A 26 22.59 19.94 1.25
CA VAL A 26 22.92 19.03 2.36
C VAL A 26 21.75 19.02 3.33
N ASP A 27 21.21 17.84 3.56
CA ASP A 27 20.19 17.56 4.58
C ASP A 27 20.85 17.34 5.94
N SER A 28 21.85 16.45 5.99
CA SER A 28 22.59 16.14 7.21
C SER A 28 24.05 15.78 6.92
N THR A 29 24.91 15.81 7.94
CA THR A 29 26.34 15.51 7.82
C THR A 29 26.72 14.36 8.75
N TRP A 30 27.64 13.49 8.31
CA TRP A 30 28.17 12.39 9.12
C TRP A 30 29.69 12.30 8.96
N TYR A 31 30.35 11.44 9.73
CA TYR A 31 31.81 11.44 9.85
C TYR A 31 32.56 11.31 8.51
N GLY A 32 32.02 10.55 7.55
CA GLY A 32 32.63 10.29 6.25
C GLY A 32 32.00 10.99 5.06
N GLY A 33 30.95 11.80 5.25
CA GLY A 33 30.19 12.34 4.12
C GLY A 33 29.01 13.22 4.50
N VAL A 34 28.11 13.39 3.54
CA VAL A 34 26.85 14.14 3.68
C VAL A 34 25.68 13.29 3.22
N THR A 35 24.49 13.62 3.71
CA THR A 35 23.24 13.17 3.14
C THR A 35 22.66 14.32 2.34
N VAL A 36 22.30 14.06 1.08
CA VAL A 36 21.63 15.02 0.19
C VAL A 36 20.27 14.48 -0.22
N LEU A 37 19.35 15.36 -0.55
CA LEU A 37 18.09 14.97 -1.18
C LEU A 37 18.32 14.77 -2.68
N GLY A 38 18.08 13.55 -3.15
CA GLY A 38 18.13 13.18 -4.56
C GLY A 38 17.01 13.82 -5.40
N LYS A 39 17.08 13.62 -6.72
CA LYS A 39 16.11 14.15 -7.70
C LYS A 39 14.67 13.77 -7.40
N THR A 40 14.42 12.57 -6.86
CA THR A 40 13.07 12.11 -6.51
C THR A 40 12.67 12.43 -5.07
N GLY A 41 13.55 13.12 -4.33
CA GLY A 41 13.37 13.41 -2.90
C GLY A 41 13.84 12.29 -1.97
N VAL A 42 14.43 11.21 -2.51
CA VAL A 42 15.03 10.15 -1.71
C VAL A 42 16.37 10.64 -1.11
N PRO A 43 16.61 10.49 0.20
CA PRO A 43 17.90 10.83 0.80
C PRO A 43 19.01 9.88 0.32
N VAL A 44 20.14 10.44 -0.09
CA VAL A 44 21.30 9.69 -0.56
C VAL A 44 22.55 10.10 0.18
N SER A 45 23.35 9.12 0.59
CA SER A 45 24.64 9.36 1.24
C SER A 45 25.73 9.54 0.18
N ILE A 46 26.49 10.63 0.30
CA ILE A 46 27.58 10.99 -0.60
C ILE A 46 28.86 11.08 0.23
N ASP A 47 29.91 10.34 -0.18
CA ASP A 47 31.19 10.34 0.52
C ASP A 47 31.94 11.67 0.36
N LYS A 48 32.80 12.03 1.33
CA LYS A 48 33.60 13.28 1.30
C LYS A 48 34.45 13.49 0.05
N ASP A 49 34.85 12.44 -0.64
CA ASP A 49 35.64 12.51 -1.88
C ASP A 49 34.78 12.53 -3.16
N GLU A 50 33.46 12.47 -3.04
CA GLU A 50 32.50 12.54 -4.15
C GLU A 50 31.95 13.95 -4.38
N TYR A 51 32.18 14.90 -3.46
CA TYR A 51 31.63 16.26 -3.54
C TYR A 51 32.61 17.37 -3.15
N GLU A 52 32.33 18.59 -3.62
CA GLU A 52 32.96 19.84 -3.17
C GLU A 52 31.91 20.75 -2.52
N GLU A 53 32.28 21.45 -1.45
CA GLU A 53 31.39 22.43 -0.81
C GLU A 53 31.31 23.71 -1.65
N VAL A 54 30.09 24.20 -1.90
CA VAL A 54 29.89 25.43 -2.68
C VAL A 54 29.23 26.49 -1.79
N GLN A 55 29.77 27.71 -1.83
CA GLN A 55 29.17 28.89 -1.19
C GLN A 55 28.38 29.71 -2.21
N ASP A 56 27.10 29.93 -1.89
CA ASP A 56 26.10 30.80 -2.55
C ASP A 56 25.91 30.68 -4.07
N ILE A 57 24.73 30.21 -4.46
CA ILE A 57 24.09 30.55 -5.73
C ILE A 57 22.70 31.07 -5.37
N SER A 58 22.42 32.34 -5.68
CA SER A 58 21.11 32.98 -5.48
C SER A 58 20.01 32.13 -6.10
N GLU A 59 19.01 31.75 -5.31
CA GLU A 59 17.87 30.94 -5.74
C GLU A 59 17.17 31.58 -6.95
N PRO A 60 16.85 30.83 -8.03
CA PRO A 60 15.80 31.27 -8.94
C PRO A 60 14.46 31.19 -8.19
N GLU A 61 13.58 32.16 -8.42
CA GLU A 61 12.23 32.24 -7.81
C GLU A 61 11.54 30.87 -7.85
N LYS A 62 11.48 30.22 -6.69
CA LYS A 62 10.58 29.09 -6.47
C LYS A 62 9.18 29.68 -6.28
N ALA A 63 8.24 29.19 -7.09
CA ALA A 63 6.84 29.29 -6.77
C ALA A 63 6.64 28.85 -5.31
N GLU A 64 5.92 29.66 -4.53
CA GLU A 64 5.75 29.47 -3.10
C GLU A 64 5.33 28.03 -2.78
N PRO A 65 6.16 27.26 -2.06
CA PRO A 65 5.70 25.99 -1.52
C PRO A 65 4.73 26.32 -0.39
N THR A 66 3.46 25.97 -0.58
CA THR A 66 2.50 25.86 0.52
C THR A 66 3.13 25.00 1.61
N SER A 67 3.32 25.58 2.78
CA SER A 67 3.89 25.00 3.98
C SER A 67 3.50 23.53 4.17
N ILE A 68 4.47 22.62 4.01
CA ILE A 68 4.38 21.29 4.58
C ILE A 68 4.70 21.49 6.07
N GLU A 69 3.68 21.48 6.92
CA GLU A 69 3.91 21.32 8.35
C GLU A 69 4.64 19.99 8.57
N GLU A 70 5.85 20.06 9.15
CA GLU A 70 6.54 18.90 9.68
C GLU A 70 5.66 18.23 10.76
N GLY A 71 5.10 17.08 10.42
CA GLY A 71 4.29 16.27 11.31
C GLY A 71 3.81 15.01 10.61
N LEU A 72 3.60 13.92 11.37
CA LEU A 72 2.77 12.82 10.89
C LEU A 72 1.43 13.41 10.44
N ARG A 73 0.96 13.04 9.24
CA ARG A 73 -0.35 13.48 8.76
C ARG A 73 -1.42 13.07 9.78
N PRO A 74 -2.33 13.98 10.19
CA PRO A 74 -3.36 13.65 11.17
C PRO A 74 -4.29 12.58 10.61
N ALA A 75 -4.61 11.57 11.44
CA ALA A 75 -5.59 10.56 11.10
C ALA A 75 -6.94 11.23 10.79
N GLY A 76 -7.44 11.03 9.59
CA GLY A 76 -8.70 11.61 9.17
C GLY A 76 -9.89 10.98 9.88
N GLN A 77 -10.68 11.80 10.56
CA GLN A 77 -11.89 11.36 11.27
C GLN A 77 -13.12 11.97 10.61
N GLY A 78 -13.64 11.32 9.56
CA GLY A 78 -14.87 11.75 8.90
C GLY A 78 -15.15 11.04 7.57
N VAL A 79 -16.26 11.41 6.93
CA VAL A 79 -16.78 10.79 5.70
C VAL A 79 -16.97 11.89 4.66
N SER A 80 -16.48 11.66 3.44
CA SER A 80 -16.68 12.57 2.31
C SER A 80 -18.14 12.53 1.82
N THR A 81 -18.67 13.68 1.41
CA THR A 81 -19.98 13.81 0.74
C THR A 81 -19.87 14.35 -0.70
N GLU A 82 -18.66 14.56 -1.22
CA GLU A 82 -18.46 15.05 -2.60
C GLU A 82 -18.38 13.87 -3.56
N ALA A 83 -19.02 14.01 -4.73
CA ALA A 83 -19.05 12.98 -5.77
C ALA A 83 -17.64 12.81 -6.39
N PHE A 84 -17.21 11.56 -6.54
CA PHE A 84 -15.91 11.26 -7.15
C PHE A 84 -16.05 11.08 -8.68
N ASP A 85 -15.46 11.99 -9.47
CA ASP A 85 -15.62 12.01 -10.94
C ASP A 85 -14.83 10.91 -11.68
N HIS A 86 -13.99 10.13 -10.97
CA HIS A 86 -13.03 9.17 -11.55
C HIS A 86 -13.26 7.70 -11.10
N LEU A 87 -14.47 7.34 -10.65
CA LEU A 87 -14.76 5.98 -10.15
C LEU A 87 -14.51 4.88 -11.18
N LYS A 88 -14.72 5.17 -12.47
CA LYS A 88 -14.47 4.18 -13.53
C LYS A 88 -12.99 3.83 -13.68
N GLU A 89 -12.12 4.84 -13.58
CA GLU A 89 -10.66 4.63 -13.64
C GLU A 89 -10.20 3.80 -12.43
N ILE A 90 -10.71 4.11 -11.23
CA ILE A 90 -10.47 3.33 -10.01
C ILE A 90 -10.92 1.88 -10.21
N GLU A 91 -12.11 1.66 -10.79
CA GLU A 91 -12.61 0.31 -11.06
C GLU A 91 -11.69 -0.47 -12.01
N ASP A 92 -11.29 0.15 -13.13
CA ASP A 92 -10.41 -0.47 -14.13
C ASP A 92 -9.03 -0.81 -13.54
N GLU A 93 -8.45 0.09 -12.72
CA GLU A 93 -7.18 -0.14 -12.02
C GLU A 93 -7.26 -1.29 -10.99
N VAL A 94 -8.36 -1.34 -10.21
CA VAL A 94 -8.60 -2.42 -9.25
C VAL A 94 -8.73 -3.76 -9.97
N ARG A 95 -9.53 -3.82 -11.05
CA ARG A 95 -9.68 -5.03 -11.86
C ARG A 95 -8.35 -5.48 -12.46
N GLY A 96 -7.55 -4.53 -12.94
CA GLY A 96 -6.19 -4.78 -13.43
C GLY A 96 -5.30 -5.42 -12.36
N ALA A 97 -5.22 -4.81 -11.17
CA ALA A 97 -4.42 -5.33 -10.05
C ALA A 97 -4.88 -6.73 -9.60
N VAL A 98 -6.19 -6.98 -9.52
CA VAL A 98 -6.72 -8.30 -9.19
C VAL A 98 -6.31 -9.33 -10.25
N LYS A 99 -6.46 -9.01 -11.54
CA LYS A 99 -6.07 -9.92 -12.63
C LYS A 99 -4.59 -10.23 -12.63
N ASP A 100 -3.74 -9.21 -12.43
CA ASP A 100 -2.28 -9.37 -12.32
C ASP A 100 -1.93 -10.35 -11.19
N LEU A 101 -2.56 -10.21 -10.02
CA LEU A 101 -2.33 -11.11 -8.90
C LEU A 101 -2.84 -12.52 -9.19
N LEU A 102 -4.08 -12.68 -9.66
CA LEU A 102 -4.68 -13.98 -9.94
C LEU A 102 -3.87 -14.79 -10.97
N ALA A 103 -3.28 -14.12 -11.96
CA ALA A 103 -2.46 -14.76 -12.98
C ALA A 103 -1.21 -15.47 -12.42
N VAL A 104 -0.69 -15.04 -11.26
CA VAL A 104 0.56 -15.56 -10.69
C VAL A 104 0.43 -16.15 -9.29
N ALA A 105 -0.68 -15.88 -8.59
CA ALA A 105 -0.89 -16.33 -7.22
C ALA A 105 -1.10 -17.84 -7.11
N GLY A 106 -1.67 -18.47 -8.15
CA GLY A 106 -1.96 -19.90 -8.16
C GLY A 106 -3.01 -20.28 -7.11
N LEU A 107 -4.01 -19.42 -6.89
CA LEU A 107 -5.10 -19.66 -5.94
C LEU A 107 -6.02 -20.76 -6.44
N GLU A 108 -6.53 -21.55 -5.50
CA GLU A 108 -7.50 -22.62 -5.73
C GLU A 108 -8.85 -22.28 -5.10
N PRO A 109 -9.97 -22.87 -5.59
CA PRO A 109 -11.26 -22.72 -4.92
C PRO A 109 -11.18 -23.09 -3.44
N GLY A 110 -11.65 -22.21 -2.56
CA GLY A 110 -11.53 -22.34 -1.11
C GLY A 110 -10.43 -21.50 -0.47
N ASP A 111 -9.46 -21.01 -1.26
CA ASP A 111 -8.46 -20.07 -0.78
C ASP A 111 -9.04 -18.68 -0.49
N ALA A 112 -8.30 -17.87 0.25
CA ALA A 112 -8.64 -16.49 0.56
C ALA A 112 -7.67 -15.48 -0.05
N LEU A 113 -8.25 -14.42 -0.61
CA LEU A 113 -7.58 -13.18 -0.97
C LEU A 113 -7.86 -12.13 0.11
N VAL A 114 -6.85 -11.76 0.92
CA VAL A 114 -7.00 -10.68 1.90
C VAL A 114 -6.78 -9.32 1.25
N VAL A 115 -7.68 -8.37 1.50
CA VAL A 115 -7.62 -7.03 0.94
C VAL A 115 -7.66 -6.00 2.05
N GLY A 116 -6.66 -5.12 2.06
CA GLY A 116 -6.63 -3.90 2.86
C GLY A 116 -6.76 -2.70 1.94
N CYS A 117 -7.55 -1.69 2.33
CA CYS A 117 -7.80 -0.54 1.48
C CYS A 117 -8.05 0.75 2.28
N SER A 118 -7.34 1.81 1.91
CA SER A 118 -7.53 3.17 2.41
C SER A 118 -8.20 4.05 1.34
N SER A 119 -9.51 4.27 1.45
CA SER A 119 -10.25 5.10 0.49
C SER A 119 -9.83 6.57 0.50
N SER A 120 -9.30 7.07 1.62
CA SER A 120 -8.76 8.44 1.72
C SER A 120 -7.45 8.60 0.95
N GLU A 121 -6.60 7.57 0.91
CA GLU A 121 -5.37 7.57 0.11
C GLU A 121 -5.72 7.44 -1.39
N VAL A 122 -6.69 6.60 -1.76
CA VAL A 122 -7.18 6.51 -3.15
C VAL A 122 -7.66 7.87 -3.63
N ALA A 123 -8.36 8.62 -2.76
CA ALA A 123 -8.88 9.95 -3.04
C ALA A 123 -7.84 11.09 -3.01
N ASN A 124 -6.59 10.81 -2.64
CA ASN A 124 -5.53 11.82 -2.42
C ASN A 124 -5.94 12.98 -1.50
N MET A 125 -6.81 12.73 -0.52
CA MET A 125 -7.37 13.77 0.35
C MET A 125 -8.01 14.98 -0.37
N ARG A 126 -8.37 14.87 -1.67
CA ARG A 126 -9.08 15.96 -2.39
C ARG A 126 -10.38 16.35 -1.70
N ILE A 127 -10.92 15.45 -0.88
CA ILE A 127 -12.13 15.64 -0.08
C ILE A 127 -11.83 15.59 1.42
N GLY A 128 -10.69 16.17 1.84
CA GLY A 128 -10.18 16.04 3.21
C GLY A 128 -9.73 14.62 3.51
N SER A 129 -9.18 14.38 4.70
CA SER A 129 -8.71 13.05 5.15
C SER A 129 -9.83 12.01 5.32
N PHE A 130 -10.98 12.19 4.69
CA PHE A 130 -12.21 11.50 5.01
C PHE A 130 -12.42 10.23 4.17
N SER A 131 -12.98 9.21 4.80
CA SER A 131 -13.34 7.96 4.13
C SER A 131 -14.43 8.21 3.08
N SER A 132 -14.29 7.63 1.88
CA SER A 132 -15.31 7.73 0.82
C SER A 132 -16.10 6.42 0.69
N GLU A 133 -17.42 6.50 0.88
CA GLU A 133 -18.33 5.37 0.72
C GLU A 133 -18.39 4.89 -0.74
N GLU A 134 -18.41 5.82 -1.70
CA GLU A 134 -18.46 5.50 -3.14
C GLU A 134 -17.22 4.75 -3.60
N ILE A 135 -16.03 5.20 -3.17
CA ILE A 135 -14.77 4.49 -3.46
C ILE A 135 -14.78 3.11 -2.79
N GLY A 136 -15.23 3.01 -1.55
CA GLY A 136 -15.32 1.73 -0.83
C GLY A 136 -16.19 0.72 -1.57
N LYS A 137 -17.36 1.14 -2.06
CA LYS A 137 -18.28 0.31 -2.86
C LYS A 137 -17.70 -0.07 -4.22
N CYS A 138 -17.09 0.88 -4.92
CA CYS A 138 -16.44 0.65 -6.21
C CYS A 138 -15.36 -0.44 -6.09
N ILE A 139 -14.43 -0.30 -5.13
CA ILE A 139 -13.33 -1.24 -4.92
C ILE A 139 -13.87 -2.61 -4.46
N ALA A 140 -14.77 -2.65 -3.46
CA ALA A 140 -15.32 -3.91 -2.97
C ALA A 140 -16.10 -4.67 -4.04
N GLY A 141 -16.97 -3.98 -4.78
CA GLY A 141 -17.75 -4.57 -5.87
C GLY A 141 -16.88 -5.10 -6.99
N ALA A 142 -15.88 -4.32 -7.43
CA ALA A 142 -14.94 -4.75 -8.48
C ALA A 142 -14.20 -6.04 -8.11
N ILE A 143 -13.70 -6.13 -6.87
CA ILE A 143 -12.98 -7.32 -6.40
C ILE A 143 -13.93 -8.52 -6.27
N LEU A 144 -15.11 -8.34 -5.68
CA LEU A 144 -16.11 -9.41 -5.56
C LEU A 144 -16.52 -9.96 -6.94
N ASP A 145 -16.70 -9.08 -7.93
CA ASP A 145 -17.03 -9.47 -9.30
C ASP A 145 -15.93 -10.31 -9.95
N GLU A 146 -14.65 -9.90 -9.81
CA GLU A 146 -13.52 -10.64 -10.37
C GLU A 146 -13.32 -12.02 -9.70
N LEU A 147 -13.77 -12.18 -8.44
CA LEU A 147 -13.64 -13.44 -7.70
C LEU A 147 -14.84 -14.39 -7.88
N LYS A 148 -16.00 -13.89 -8.33
CA LYS A 148 -17.30 -14.59 -8.32
C LYS A 148 -17.26 -16.02 -8.86
N ASP A 149 -16.55 -16.26 -9.95
CA ASP A 149 -16.50 -17.58 -10.62
C ASP A 149 -15.22 -18.37 -10.32
N THR A 150 -14.36 -17.85 -9.45
CA THR A 150 -13.06 -18.47 -9.11
C THR A 150 -13.16 -19.46 -7.95
N GLY A 151 -14.17 -19.30 -7.08
CA GLY A 151 -14.28 -20.01 -5.81
C GLY A 151 -13.30 -19.51 -4.73
N VAL A 152 -12.54 -18.44 -4.99
CA VAL A 152 -11.69 -17.76 -4.01
C VAL A 152 -12.54 -16.82 -3.16
N TYR A 153 -12.34 -16.84 -1.85
CA TYR A 153 -13.03 -15.95 -0.91
C TYR A 153 -12.31 -14.63 -0.77
N MET A 154 -13.05 -13.52 -0.80
CA MET A 154 -12.53 -12.23 -0.36
C MET A 154 -12.51 -12.16 1.17
N ALA A 155 -11.42 -11.65 1.72
CA ALA A 155 -11.28 -11.36 3.15
C ALA A 155 -10.94 -9.88 3.33
N ALA A 156 -11.92 -9.07 3.73
CA ALA A 156 -11.80 -7.61 3.78
C ALA A 156 -11.31 -7.13 5.15
N GLN A 157 -10.11 -6.57 5.22
CA GLN A 157 -9.52 -6.04 6.44
C GLN A 157 -10.20 -4.72 6.85
N CYS A 158 -10.64 -4.63 8.10
CA CYS A 158 -11.09 -3.40 8.72
C CYS A 158 -9.91 -2.49 9.09
N CYS A 159 -10.15 -1.21 9.31
CA CYS A 159 -9.13 -0.32 9.87
C CYS A 159 -8.75 -0.67 11.32
N GLU A 160 -7.72 -0.03 11.82
CA GLU A 160 -7.16 -0.21 13.17
C GLU A 160 -8.15 0.06 14.30
N HIS A 161 -9.21 0.86 14.07
CA HIS A 161 -10.27 1.08 15.07
C HIS A 161 -11.02 -0.20 15.45
N LEU A 162 -11.07 -1.19 14.54
CA LEU A 162 -11.61 -2.52 14.80
C LEU A 162 -10.50 -3.57 14.95
N ASN A 163 -9.31 -3.14 15.37
CA ASN A 163 -8.14 -3.99 15.56
C ASN A 163 -7.78 -4.82 14.31
N ARG A 164 -8.08 -4.31 13.11
CA ARG A 164 -7.88 -5.03 11.84
C ARG A 164 -8.65 -6.36 11.76
N ALA A 165 -9.80 -6.43 12.41
CA ALA A 165 -10.75 -7.54 12.20
C ALA A 165 -11.05 -7.70 10.70
N ILE A 166 -11.30 -8.93 10.27
CA ILE A 166 -11.45 -9.26 8.86
C ILE A 166 -12.89 -9.70 8.62
N ILE A 167 -13.52 -9.14 7.59
CA ILE A 167 -14.84 -9.54 7.14
C ILE A 167 -14.69 -10.64 6.10
N VAL A 168 -15.37 -11.77 6.34
CA VAL A 168 -15.42 -12.92 5.45
C VAL A 168 -16.85 -13.44 5.38
N GLU A 169 -17.15 -14.24 4.35
CA GLU A 169 -18.40 -15.01 4.35
C GLU A 169 -18.38 -16.07 5.47
N LYS A 170 -19.52 -16.25 6.15
CA LYS A 170 -19.68 -17.23 7.23
C LYS A 170 -19.36 -18.66 6.82
N GLU A 171 -19.55 -18.99 5.55
CA GLU A 171 -19.17 -20.27 4.97
C GLU A 171 -17.67 -20.52 5.11
N TYR A 172 -16.83 -19.55 4.70
CA TYR A 172 -15.37 -19.63 4.82
C TYR A 172 -14.92 -19.79 6.27
N ALA A 173 -15.47 -18.97 7.19
CA ALA A 173 -15.12 -19.03 8.61
C ALA A 173 -15.45 -20.41 9.21
N LYS A 174 -16.62 -20.98 8.86
CA LYS A 174 -17.03 -22.31 9.34
C LYS A 174 -16.17 -23.43 8.74
N ALA A 175 -15.93 -23.41 7.44
CA ALA A 175 -15.11 -24.40 6.74
C ALA A 175 -13.70 -24.48 7.33
N ASN A 176 -13.13 -23.32 7.70
CA ASN A 176 -11.79 -23.20 8.27
C ASN A 176 -11.76 -23.22 9.81
N ARG A 177 -12.90 -23.40 10.48
CA ARG A 177 -13.02 -23.42 11.96
C ARG A 177 -12.46 -22.17 12.65
N ILE A 178 -12.63 -21.02 12.02
CA ILE A 178 -12.16 -19.74 12.54
C ILE A 178 -13.20 -19.18 13.52
N PRO A 179 -12.79 -18.77 14.74
CA PRO A 179 -13.68 -18.10 15.68
C PRO A 179 -14.23 -16.79 15.11
N ILE A 180 -15.56 -16.62 15.19
CA ILE A 180 -16.25 -15.40 14.80
C ILE A 180 -16.25 -14.43 15.99
N VAL A 181 -15.96 -13.16 15.70
CA VAL A 181 -16.08 -12.04 16.64
C VAL A 181 -17.29 -11.17 16.30
N ASN A 182 -17.80 -10.42 17.27
CA ASN A 182 -19.05 -9.67 17.11
C ASN A 182 -18.78 -8.18 16.84
N VAL A 183 -18.75 -7.80 15.56
CA VAL A 183 -18.73 -6.41 15.13
C VAL A 183 -19.33 -6.30 13.73
N VAL A 184 -19.96 -5.16 13.45
CA VAL A 184 -20.37 -4.76 12.10
C VAL A 184 -19.60 -3.49 11.75
N PRO A 185 -18.75 -3.49 10.70
CA PRO A 185 -17.99 -2.31 10.32
C PRO A 185 -18.92 -1.16 9.92
N GLN A 186 -18.49 0.05 10.24
CA GLN A 186 -19.16 1.30 9.90
C GLN A 186 -18.15 2.22 9.20
N LEU A 187 -18.63 3.17 8.41
CA LEU A 187 -17.76 4.14 7.72
C LEU A 187 -16.77 4.85 8.65
N LYS A 188 -17.18 5.16 9.89
CA LYS A 188 -16.36 5.82 10.91
C LYS A 188 -15.61 4.86 11.86
N ALA A 189 -15.87 3.56 11.78
CA ALA A 189 -15.27 2.54 12.64
C ALA A 189 -15.25 1.21 11.88
N GLY A 190 -14.16 0.98 11.14
CA GLY A 190 -13.98 -0.19 10.26
C GLY A 190 -13.52 0.19 8.85
N GLY A 191 -13.91 1.38 8.37
CA GLY A 191 -13.51 1.90 7.06
C GLY A 191 -14.51 1.60 5.94
N SER A 192 -14.52 2.41 4.88
CA SER A 192 -15.54 2.26 3.83
C SER A 192 -15.44 0.98 3.04
N PHE A 193 -14.24 0.47 2.77
CA PHE A 193 -14.04 -0.78 2.05
C PHE A 193 -14.65 -1.98 2.80
N ALA A 194 -14.28 -2.19 4.07
CA ALA A 194 -14.82 -3.29 4.86
C ALA A 194 -16.34 -3.15 5.11
N THR A 195 -16.84 -1.92 5.24
CA THR A 195 -18.29 -1.66 5.34
C THR A 195 -19.02 -2.05 4.06
N ALA A 196 -18.49 -1.70 2.89
CA ALA A 196 -19.07 -2.09 1.61
C ALA A 196 -19.01 -3.60 1.39
N ALA A 197 -17.85 -4.22 1.67
CA ALA A 197 -17.70 -5.68 1.60
C ALA A 197 -18.72 -6.40 2.50
N TYR A 198 -18.94 -5.92 3.73
CA TYR A 198 -19.95 -6.48 4.62
C TYR A 198 -21.36 -6.36 4.02
N ALA A 199 -21.71 -5.27 3.35
CA ALA A 199 -23.03 -5.10 2.76
C ALA A 199 -23.31 -6.06 1.59
N ASP A 200 -22.28 -6.38 0.80
CA ASP A 200 -22.42 -7.14 -0.46
C ASP A 200 -22.16 -8.65 -0.31
N MET A 201 -21.39 -9.08 0.71
CA MET A 201 -21.09 -10.49 0.99
C MET A 201 -22.33 -11.29 1.43
N LYS A 202 -22.33 -12.60 1.16
CA LYS A 202 -23.37 -13.51 1.64
C LYS A 202 -23.11 -13.94 3.08
N GLU A 203 -24.04 -13.61 3.98
CA GLU A 203 -23.92 -13.87 5.43
C GLU A 203 -22.53 -13.47 5.98
N PRO A 204 -22.16 -12.19 5.91
CA PRO A 204 -20.86 -11.71 6.37
C PRO A 204 -20.68 -11.92 7.88
N VAL A 205 -19.46 -12.22 8.30
CA VAL A 205 -19.05 -12.29 9.70
C VAL A 205 -17.67 -11.68 9.88
N ALA A 206 -17.39 -11.18 11.08
CA ALA A 206 -16.07 -10.71 11.44
C ALA A 206 -15.25 -11.83 12.11
N ILE A 207 -13.95 -11.90 11.81
CA ILE A 207 -12.97 -12.79 12.46
C ILE A 207 -11.77 -11.95 12.94
N GLU A 208 -11.06 -12.44 13.96
CA GLU A 208 -9.89 -11.72 14.53
C GLU A 208 -8.64 -11.85 13.66
N ALA A 209 -8.43 -13.02 13.06
CA ALA A 209 -7.23 -13.34 12.31
C ALA A 209 -7.48 -14.36 11.21
N ILE A 210 -6.63 -14.33 10.18
CA ILE A 210 -6.65 -15.21 9.03
C ILE A 210 -5.21 -15.51 8.58
N GLN A 211 -5.02 -16.62 7.86
CA GLN A 211 -3.81 -16.92 7.10
C GLN A 211 -4.20 -17.12 5.63
N ALA A 212 -4.29 -16.01 4.90
CA ALA A 212 -4.70 -15.96 3.50
C ALA A 212 -3.56 -16.35 2.56
N GLN A 213 -3.92 -16.89 1.39
CA GLN A 213 -2.99 -17.41 0.40
C GLN A 213 -2.43 -16.33 -0.53
N ALA A 214 -3.14 -15.20 -0.64
CA ALA A 214 -2.66 -14.00 -1.33
C ALA A 214 -3.29 -12.75 -0.71
N GLY A 215 -2.79 -11.58 -1.08
CA GLY A 215 -3.43 -10.34 -0.70
C GLY A 215 -3.01 -9.11 -1.50
N ILE A 216 -3.87 -8.10 -1.45
CA ILE A 216 -3.72 -6.78 -2.08
C ILE A 216 -3.87 -5.72 -0.98
N ASP A 217 -2.89 -4.84 -0.87
CA ASP A 217 -2.91 -3.69 0.03
C ASP A 217 -2.95 -2.40 -0.80
N ILE A 218 -4.05 -1.66 -0.67
CA ILE A 218 -4.31 -0.42 -1.40
C ILE A 218 -4.18 0.74 -0.41
N GLY A 219 -3.12 1.52 -0.54
CA GLY A 219 -2.84 2.67 0.33
C GLY A 219 -2.15 2.29 1.63
N ASP A 220 -1.24 1.30 1.55
CA ASP A 220 -0.29 0.92 2.61
C ASP A 220 -0.95 0.69 3.99
N THR A 221 -2.10 0.02 3.99
CA THR A 221 -2.84 -0.32 5.21
C THR A 221 -2.18 -1.41 6.02
N LEU A 222 -1.22 -2.14 5.46
CA LEU A 222 -0.46 -3.26 6.04
C LEU A 222 -1.33 -4.50 6.25
N ILE A 223 -1.25 -5.45 5.32
CA ILE A 223 -1.94 -6.76 5.37
C ILE A 223 -1.04 -7.93 5.76
N GLY A 224 0.26 -7.69 6.01
CA GLY A 224 1.26 -8.75 6.15
C GLY A 224 1.00 -9.73 7.30
N MET A 225 0.30 -9.29 8.35
CA MET A 225 -0.11 -10.13 9.48
C MET A 225 -1.17 -11.18 9.11
N HIS A 226 -1.84 -10.98 7.97
CA HIS A 226 -2.93 -11.85 7.48
C HIS A 226 -2.46 -12.87 6.45
N LEU A 227 -1.23 -12.77 5.95
CA LEU A 227 -0.71 -13.68 4.93
C LEU A 227 -0.14 -14.95 5.58
N ALA A 228 -0.44 -16.11 4.99
CA ALA A 228 0.20 -17.36 5.37
C ALA A 228 1.71 -17.29 5.09
N PRO A 229 2.57 -17.85 5.96
CA PRO A 229 4.00 -17.91 5.68
C PRO A 229 4.28 -18.97 4.60
N VAL A 230 5.05 -18.69 3.54
CA VAL A 230 5.93 -17.52 3.33
C VAL A 230 5.31 -16.55 2.32
N ALA A 231 5.13 -15.30 2.72
CA ALA A 231 4.70 -14.23 1.81
C ALA A 231 5.80 -13.93 0.76
N VAL A 232 5.38 -13.76 -0.49
CA VAL A 232 6.23 -13.47 -1.64
C VAL A 232 5.62 -12.27 -2.37
N PRO A 233 6.30 -11.11 -2.42
CA PRO A 233 5.81 -9.94 -3.13
C PRO A 233 5.56 -10.24 -4.61
N VAL A 234 4.47 -9.70 -5.14
CA VAL A 234 4.12 -9.74 -6.56
C VAL A 234 4.32 -8.34 -7.14
N ARG A 235 4.97 -8.25 -8.30
CA ARG A 235 5.15 -7.00 -9.03
C ARG A 235 4.01 -6.88 -10.05
N SER A 236 3.10 -5.95 -9.78
CA SER A 236 1.96 -5.60 -10.64
C SER A 236 2.40 -4.68 -11.77
N GLU A 237 1.73 -4.74 -12.93
CA GLU A 237 1.74 -3.61 -13.87
C GLU A 237 0.84 -2.49 -13.36
N HIS A 238 -0.21 -2.86 -12.61
CA HIS A 238 -1.13 -1.95 -11.93
C HIS A 238 -0.68 -1.71 -10.49
N SER A 239 0.28 -0.79 -10.30
CA SER A 239 0.87 -0.48 -8.98
C SER A 239 0.19 0.67 -8.23
N MET A 240 -0.90 1.22 -8.78
CA MET A 240 -1.65 2.35 -8.24
C MET A 240 -3.16 2.11 -8.41
N VAL A 241 -3.95 2.58 -7.45
CA VAL A 241 -5.40 2.75 -7.56
C VAL A 241 -5.75 4.17 -7.12
N GLY A 242 -6.21 5.01 -8.05
CA GLY A 242 -6.25 6.45 -7.85
C GLY A 242 -4.87 6.97 -7.45
N SER A 243 -4.77 7.56 -6.27
CA SER A 243 -3.47 7.99 -5.70
C SER A 243 -2.89 7.03 -4.67
N ALA A 244 -3.55 5.91 -4.39
CA ALA A 244 -3.05 4.91 -3.45
C ALA A 244 -2.05 3.96 -4.11
N HIS A 245 -0.92 3.75 -3.45
CA HIS A 245 0.04 2.72 -3.82
C HIS A 245 -0.55 1.32 -3.59
N VAL A 246 -0.23 0.38 -4.49
CA VAL A 246 -0.68 -1.01 -4.40
C VAL A 246 0.49 -1.94 -4.12
N VAL A 247 0.41 -2.69 -3.02
CA VAL A 247 1.32 -3.79 -2.70
C VAL A 247 0.56 -5.10 -2.81
N MET A 248 1.14 -6.07 -3.52
CA MET A 248 0.54 -7.40 -3.64
C MET A 248 1.51 -8.48 -3.19
N ALA A 249 0.96 -9.56 -2.66
CA ALA A 249 1.73 -10.74 -2.33
C ALA A 249 0.91 -12.00 -2.57
N ARG A 250 1.60 -13.06 -2.97
CA ARG A 250 1.12 -14.44 -2.86
C ARG A 250 1.88 -15.14 -1.76
N THR A 251 1.46 -16.33 -1.38
CA THR A 251 2.18 -17.16 -0.42
C THR A 251 2.77 -18.38 -1.10
N ARG A 252 3.71 -19.05 -0.42
CA ARG A 252 4.26 -20.33 -0.84
C ARG A 252 4.58 -21.20 0.36
N ALA A 253 4.69 -22.51 0.13
CA ALA A 253 5.17 -23.43 1.13
C ALA A 253 6.60 -23.08 1.60
N LYS A 254 6.85 -23.30 2.89
CA LYS A 254 8.17 -23.20 3.48
C LYS A 254 9.07 -24.27 2.88
N TYR A 255 10.27 -23.89 2.46
CA TYR A 255 11.33 -24.84 2.17
C TYR A 255 11.87 -25.37 3.50
N ILE A 256 11.65 -26.66 3.73
CA ILE A 256 12.10 -27.39 4.91
C ILE A 256 12.98 -28.55 4.49
N GLY A 257 13.98 -28.88 5.30
CA GLY A 257 14.91 -29.98 5.03
C GLY A 257 16.37 -29.54 5.08
N GLY A 258 17.26 -30.48 5.41
CA GLY A 258 18.70 -30.25 5.48
C GLY A 258 19.38 -30.26 4.10
N ALA A 259 20.71 -30.23 4.07
CA ALA A 259 21.53 -30.08 2.86
C ALA A 259 21.34 -31.15 1.75
N ARG A 260 20.57 -32.22 2.01
CA ARG A 260 20.27 -33.28 1.04
C ARG A 260 18.84 -33.19 0.48
N ALA A 261 18.06 -32.22 0.94
CA ALA A 261 16.70 -32.03 0.45
C ALA A 261 16.71 -31.48 -0.98
N CYS A 262 15.80 -31.98 -1.81
CA CYS A 262 15.50 -31.45 -3.12
C CYS A 262 14.05 -30.96 -3.11
N TYR A 263 13.79 -29.85 -3.81
CA TYR A 263 12.48 -29.20 -3.86
C TYR A 263 11.91 -29.26 -5.27
N ARG A 264 10.57 -29.30 -5.38
CA ARG A 264 9.83 -29.22 -6.65
C ARG A 264 8.82 -28.09 -6.56
#